data_AF-A0AA37HDM7-F1
#
_entry.id   AF-A0AA37HDM7-F1
#
_cell.length_a   1.000
_cell.length_b   1.000
_cell.length_c   1.000
_cell.angle_alpha   90.00
_cell.angle_beta   90.00
_cell.angle_gamma   90.00
#
_symmetry.space_group_name_H-M   'P 1'
#
loop_
_entity.id
_entity.type
_entity.pdbx_description
1 polymer ?
#
loop_
_entity_poly.entity_id
_entity_poly.type
_entity_poly.pdbx_seq_one_letter_code
_entity_poly.pdbx_strand_id
1 'polypeptide(L)'
;MIRAPGFWWREEPTSAVRLLAPLSAVYGALAARRMSQAGAQPPCPVVCVGNFTLGGAGKTPAALAVAGLLGGLGQRPAFLSRGYGGRLPGPVRVDPARHGARDVGDEPLLLARAAPAIVARDRVAGAQACREAGADVVVMDDGLQNPSLAKTLAIAVFDGAVGLGNGQVFPAGPLRAPAEGQWRRIHAVLVIGEGAPGARVLAEARARGLPALRGRLAPDPAAAERLRGRPVLAFAGIGRPDKFFTTLREVGADLRESRAFPDHHAFTEAETDALAAEATRRDLLLVTTEKDRVRLPAALPVTTLPVVLALEEPEALAGLLRGL
;
A
#
# COMPACT_ATOMS: atom_id res chain seq x y z
N MET A 1 18.47 -0.64 5.83
CA MET A 1 17.38 0.32 5.57
C MET A 1 17.07 1.04 6.88
N ILE A 2 16.88 2.37 6.87
CA ILE A 2 16.67 3.16 8.10
C ILE A 2 15.24 2.96 8.60
N ARG A 3 15.07 2.46 9.84
CA ARG A 3 13.76 2.36 10.49
C ARG A 3 13.19 3.76 10.71
N ALA A 4 11.88 3.95 10.48
CA ALA A 4 11.24 5.23 10.71
C ALA A 4 11.55 5.73 12.15
N PRO A 5 12.02 6.97 12.33
CA PRO A 5 12.37 7.48 13.65
C PRO A 5 11.18 7.48 14.60
N GLY A 6 11.38 6.97 15.83
CA GLY A 6 10.30 6.85 16.82
C GLY A 6 9.63 8.19 17.19
N PHE A 7 10.35 9.31 17.07
CA PHE A 7 9.83 10.65 17.35
C PHE A 7 8.80 11.14 16.32
N TRP A 8 8.67 10.49 15.15
CA TRP A 8 7.63 10.82 14.17
C TRP A 8 6.21 10.51 14.67
N TRP A 9 6.10 9.64 15.69
CA TRP A 9 4.84 9.13 16.20
C TRP A 9 4.52 9.63 17.62
N ARG A 10 5.26 10.64 18.11
CA ARG A 10 5.02 11.29 19.39
C ARG A 10 4.26 12.60 19.19
N GLU A 11 3.29 12.87 20.06
CA GLU A 11 2.50 14.12 20.00
C GLU A 11 3.33 15.32 20.46
N GLU A 12 4.18 15.14 21.47
CA GLU A 12 5.01 16.23 22.01
C GLU A 12 6.26 16.49 21.15
N PRO A 13 6.57 17.76 20.81
CA PRO A 13 7.75 18.12 20.04
C PRO A 13 9.04 17.81 20.80
N THR A 14 9.81 16.84 20.31
CA THR A 14 11.14 16.52 20.84
C THR A 14 12.17 17.57 20.40
N SER A 15 13.32 17.60 21.07
CA SER A 15 14.46 18.42 20.62
C SER A 15 14.90 18.10 19.19
N ALA A 16 14.81 16.83 18.78
CA ALA A 16 15.10 16.40 17.42
C ALA A 16 14.17 17.05 16.38
N VAL A 17 12.86 17.17 16.70
CA VAL A 17 11.90 17.86 15.82
C VAL A 17 12.30 19.32 15.63
N ARG A 18 12.66 20.02 16.72
CA ARG A 18 13.09 21.43 16.66
C ARG A 18 14.36 21.61 15.83
N LEU A 19 15.34 20.71 15.98
CA LEU A 19 16.59 20.73 15.22
C LEU A 19 16.38 20.49 13.72
N LEU A 20 15.43 19.61 13.36
CA LEU A 20 15.12 19.24 11.98
C LEU A 20 14.09 20.16 11.31
N ALA A 21 13.49 21.11 12.04
CA ALA A 21 12.44 21.99 11.53
C ALA A 21 12.88 22.83 10.32
N PRO A 22 14.09 23.45 10.27
CA PRO A 22 14.53 24.22 9.11
C PRO A 22 14.64 23.35 7.84
N LEU A 23 15.20 22.15 7.96
CA LEU A 23 15.30 21.19 6.85
C LEU A 23 13.92 20.76 6.35
N SER A 24 12.98 20.56 7.29
CA SER A 24 11.61 20.17 6.98
C SER A 24 10.84 21.29 6.29
N ALA A 25 11.11 22.55 6.65
CA ALA A 25 10.52 23.71 5.98
C ALA A 25 10.99 23.81 4.51
N VAL A 26 12.30 23.66 4.27
CA VAL A 26 12.86 23.66 2.90
C VAL A 26 12.30 22.49 2.08
N TYR A 27 12.34 21.27 2.63
CA TYR A 27 11.78 20.09 1.97
C TYR A 27 10.29 20.28 1.68
N GLY A 28 9.52 20.77 2.65
CA GLY A 28 8.09 21.01 2.53
C GLY A 28 7.75 22.05 1.47
N ALA A 29 8.51 23.15 1.38
CA ALA A 29 8.33 24.17 0.35
C ALA A 29 8.58 23.61 -1.06
N LEU A 30 9.64 22.83 -1.25
CA LEU A 30 9.94 22.16 -2.52
C LEU A 30 8.86 21.13 -2.89
N ALA A 31 8.41 20.33 -1.91
CA ALA A 31 7.34 19.36 -2.12
C ALA A 31 6.02 20.04 -2.50
N ALA A 32 5.65 21.12 -1.82
CA ALA A 32 4.46 21.92 -2.11
C ALA A 32 4.52 22.56 -3.51
N ARG A 33 5.67 23.15 -3.88
CA ARG A 33 5.90 23.73 -5.21
C ARG A 33 5.83 22.68 -6.31
N ARG A 34 6.41 21.50 -6.10
CA ARG A 34 6.32 20.40 -7.07
C ARG A 34 4.86 19.96 -7.21
N MET A 35 4.18 19.81 -6.09
CA MET A 35 2.78 19.44 -6.06
C MET A 35 1.92 20.46 -6.81
N SER A 36 2.13 21.78 -6.67
CA SER A 36 1.29 22.82 -7.29
C SER A 36 1.28 22.85 -8.83
N GLN A 37 2.09 22.05 -9.51
CA GLN A 37 2.07 21.95 -10.96
C GLN A 37 0.73 21.37 -11.46
N ALA A 38 0.22 21.95 -12.55
CA ALA A 38 -0.94 21.40 -13.25
C ALA A 38 -0.53 20.11 -13.96
N GLY A 39 -1.23 19.01 -13.68
CA GLY A 39 -0.99 17.74 -14.34
C GLY A 39 -1.55 17.72 -15.76
N ALA A 40 -0.97 16.88 -16.62
CA ALA A 40 -1.54 16.61 -17.93
C ALA A 40 -2.92 15.95 -17.78
N GLN A 41 -3.81 16.23 -18.75
CA GLN A 41 -5.10 15.56 -18.83
C GLN A 41 -4.88 14.07 -19.14
N PRO A 42 -5.41 13.16 -18.32
CA PRO A 42 -5.25 11.73 -18.57
C PRO A 42 -6.15 11.28 -19.73
N PRO A 43 -5.81 10.19 -20.42
CA PRO A 43 -6.60 9.65 -21.52
C PRO A 43 -7.93 9.01 -21.08
N CYS A 44 -8.11 8.81 -19.78
CA CYS A 44 -9.32 8.31 -19.13
C CYS A 44 -9.30 8.71 -17.63
N PRO A 45 -10.41 8.61 -16.89
CA PRO A 45 -10.45 8.94 -15.47
C PRO A 45 -9.35 8.28 -14.64
N VAL A 46 -8.80 9.02 -13.69
CA VAL A 46 -7.75 8.53 -12.78
C VAL A 46 -8.25 8.57 -11.35
N VAL A 47 -8.35 7.40 -10.73
CA VAL A 47 -8.57 7.24 -9.28
C VAL A 47 -7.22 7.02 -8.61
N CYS A 48 -6.75 8.03 -7.89
CA CYS A 48 -5.51 7.97 -7.15
C CYS A 48 -5.74 7.44 -5.73
N VAL A 49 -5.04 6.38 -5.35
CA VAL A 49 -4.98 5.89 -3.97
C VAL A 49 -3.59 6.18 -3.42
N GLY A 50 -3.49 6.93 -2.33
CA GLY A 50 -2.19 7.24 -1.74
C GLY A 50 -2.28 7.64 -0.27
N ASN A 51 -1.17 8.04 0.33
CA ASN A 51 -1.15 8.50 1.72
C ASN A 51 -0.33 9.78 1.88
N PHE A 52 -0.45 10.44 3.04
CA PHE A 52 0.32 11.66 3.33
C PHE A 52 1.69 11.36 3.94
N THR A 53 1.86 10.18 4.53
CA THR A 53 3.00 9.82 5.37
C THR A 53 4.01 8.92 4.66
N LEU A 54 5.27 8.97 5.09
CA LEU A 54 6.29 7.98 4.76
C LEU A 54 6.01 6.72 5.59
N GLY A 55 5.51 5.67 4.93
CA GLY A 55 5.15 4.41 5.58
C GLY A 55 4.02 3.67 4.85
N GLY A 56 3.73 2.46 5.32
CA GLY A 56 2.62 1.64 4.83
C GLY A 56 1.32 1.99 5.55
N ALA A 57 0.36 2.55 4.82
CA ALA A 57 -0.98 2.87 5.33
C ALA A 57 -2.07 1.92 4.81
N GLY A 58 -1.69 0.78 4.20
CA GLY A 58 -2.65 -0.12 3.54
C GLY A 58 -3.10 0.35 2.15
N LYS A 59 -2.27 1.13 1.44
CA LYS A 59 -2.55 1.64 0.09
C LYS A 59 -2.83 0.52 -0.92
N THR A 60 -1.97 -0.49 -1.00
CA THR A 60 -2.12 -1.58 -1.99
C THR A 60 -3.43 -2.36 -1.79
N PRO A 61 -3.82 -2.79 -0.57
CA PRO A 61 -5.16 -3.33 -0.33
C PRO A 61 -6.29 -2.37 -0.71
N ALA A 62 -6.16 -1.07 -0.44
CA ALA A 62 -7.16 -0.08 -0.83
C ALA A 62 -7.26 0.09 -2.36
N ALA A 63 -6.13 0.07 -3.08
CA ALA A 63 -6.10 0.11 -4.54
C ALA A 63 -6.78 -1.14 -5.14
N LEU A 64 -6.50 -2.32 -4.58
CA LEU A 64 -7.16 -3.58 -4.98
C LEU A 64 -8.68 -3.51 -4.75
N ALA A 65 -9.13 -3.00 -3.60
CA ALA A 65 -10.55 -2.83 -3.30
C ALA A 65 -11.24 -1.84 -4.25
N VAL A 66 -10.58 -0.70 -4.55
CA VAL A 66 -11.08 0.29 -5.52
C VAL A 66 -11.22 -0.34 -6.91
N ALA A 67 -10.21 -1.07 -7.38
CA ALA A 67 -10.29 -1.77 -8.67
C ALA A 67 -11.39 -2.83 -8.69
N GLY A 68 -11.55 -3.60 -7.60
CA GLY A 68 -12.63 -4.57 -7.47
C GLY A 68 -14.02 -3.93 -7.56
N LEU A 69 -14.24 -2.80 -6.87
CA LEU A 69 -15.49 -2.04 -6.95
C LEU A 69 -15.74 -1.47 -8.35
N LEU A 70 -14.71 -0.92 -9.01
CA LEU A 70 -14.82 -0.43 -10.39
C LEU A 70 -15.20 -1.57 -11.35
N GLY A 71 -14.57 -2.75 -11.21
CA GLY A 71 -14.94 -3.94 -11.98
C GLY A 71 -16.39 -4.39 -11.73
N GLY A 72 -16.85 -4.36 -10.48
CA GLY A 72 -18.23 -4.63 -10.12
C GLY A 72 -19.24 -3.61 -10.68
N LEU A 73 -18.79 -2.39 -10.96
CA LEU A 73 -19.56 -1.35 -11.65
C LEU A 73 -19.47 -1.45 -13.19
N GLY A 74 -18.83 -2.48 -13.73
CA GLY A 74 -18.71 -2.73 -15.18
C GLY A 74 -17.56 -2.00 -15.88
N GLN A 75 -16.68 -1.32 -15.12
CA GLN A 75 -15.49 -0.67 -15.65
C GLN A 75 -14.33 -1.68 -15.83
N ARG A 76 -13.33 -1.33 -16.63
CA ARG A 76 -12.08 -2.07 -16.85
C ARG A 76 -10.90 -1.30 -16.26
N PRO A 77 -10.65 -1.45 -14.95
CA PRO A 77 -9.54 -0.76 -14.30
C PRO A 77 -8.20 -1.32 -14.74
N ALA A 78 -7.20 -0.44 -14.86
CA ALA A 78 -5.79 -0.81 -14.89
C ALA A 78 -5.00 -0.05 -13.83
N PHE A 79 -4.05 -0.73 -13.20
CA PHE A 79 -3.18 -0.13 -12.20
C PHE A 79 -2.03 0.65 -12.83
N LEU A 80 -1.73 1.82 -12.27
CA LEU A 80 -0.55 2.60 -12.62
C LEU A 80 0.32 2.81 -11.38
N SER A 81 1.55 2.29 -11.40
CA SER A 81 2.49 2.38 -10.28
C SER A 81 3.86 2.94 -10.68
N ARG A 82 4.68 3.31 -9.69
CA ARG A 82 6.08 3.73 -9.89
C ARG A 82 7.01 2.57 -10.13
N GLY A 83 6.63 1.39 -9.64
CA GLY A 83 7.58 0.29 -9.46
C GLY A 83 8.68 0.66 -8.48
N TYR A 84 8.30 1.15 -7.29
CA TYR A 84 9.27 1.44 -6.24
C TYR A 84 10.10 0.19 -5.91
N GLY A 85 11.43 0.34 -5.84
CA GLY A 85 12.37 -0.78 -5.68
C GLY A 85 12.68 -1.55 -6.97
N GLY A 86 11.92 -1.35 -8.04
CA GLY A 86 12.17 -1.94 -9.36
C GLY A 86 13.15 -1.12 -10.21
N ARG A 87 13.87 -1.80 -11.10
CA ARG A 87 14.83 -1.16 -12.03
C ARG A 87 14.19 -0.62 -13.30
N LEU A 88 13.09 -1.20 -13.77
CA LEU A 88 12.48 -0.82 -15.04
C LEU A 88 11.82 0.57 -14.94
N PRO A 89 12.19 1.52 -15.82
CA PRO A 89 11.63 2.87 -15.77
C PRO A 89 10.20 2.93 -16.31
N GLY A 90 9.79 1.98 -17.14
CA GLY A 90 8.50 1.96 -17.82
C GLY A 90 8.35 2.97 -18.96
N PRO A 91 7.19 3.03 -19.63
CA PRO A 91 5.99 2.24 -19.36
C PRO A 91 6.18 0.76 -19.73
N VAL A 92 5.90 -0.13 -18.78
CA VAL A 92 5.98 -1.59 -18.95
C VAL A 92 4.75 -2.22 -18.33
N ARG A 93 4.06 -3.08 -19.09
CA ARG A 93 3.03 -3.96 -18.55
C ARG A 93 3.67 -5.05 -17.72
N VAL A 94 3.25 -5.17 -16.47
CA VAL A 94 3.74 -6.20 -15.55
C VAL A 94 3.22 -7.56 -16.01
N ASP A 95 4.14 -8.49 -16.24
CA ASP A 95 3.87 -9.90 -16.48
C ASP A 95 4.50 -10.70 -15.31
N PRO A 96 3.70 -11.23 -14.37
CA PRO A 96 4.20 -11.99 -13.23
C PRO A 96 4.96 -13.27 -13.60
N ALA A 97 4.83 -13.77 -14.85
CA ALA A 97 5.59 -14.93 -15.31
C ALA A 97 6.99 -14.56 -15.81
N ARG A 98 7.23 -13.28 -16.16
CA ARG A 98 8.50 -12.81 -16.74
C ARG A 98 9.24 -11.80 -15.87
N HIS A 99 8.53 -11.05 -15.03
CA HIS A 99 9.08 -10.00 -14.20
C HIS A 99 9.14 -10.43 -12.74
N GLY A 100 10.26 -10.13 -12.08
CA GLY A 100 10.41 -10.27 -10.63
C GLY A 100 10.34 -8.92 -9.91
N ALA A 101 10.39 -8.97 -8.58
CA ALA A 101 10.37 -7.78 -7.72
C ALA A 101 11.48 -6.77 -8.04
N ARG A 102 12.65 -7.26 -8.48
CA ARG A 102 13.78 -6.41 -8.89
C ARG A 102 13.51 -5.67 -10.21
N ASP A 103 12.62 -6.18 -11.05
CA ASP A 103 12.28 -5.56 -12.33
C ASP A 103 11.26 -4.45 -12.14
N VAL A 104 10.14 -4.77 -11.49
CA VAL A 104 8.95 -3.92 -11.44
C VAL A 104 8.55 -3.49 -10.03
N GLY A 105 9.18 -4.01 -8.97
CA GLY A 105 8.80 -3.79 -7.58
C GLY A 105 7.79 -4.83 -7.06
N ASP A 106 7.66 -4.91 -5.74
CA ASP A 106 6.77 -5.88 -5.07
C ASP A 106 5.29 -5.57 -5.29
N GLU A 107 4.91 -4.31 -5.10
CA GLU A 107 3.50 -3.88 -5.16
C GLU A 107 2.90 -4.07 -6.57
N PRO A 108 3.57 -3.71 -7.68
CA PRO A 108 3.00 -3.95 -9.02
C PRO A 108 2.79 -5.42 -9.36
N LEU A 109 3.60 -6.34 -8.82
CA LEU A 109 3.38 -7.78 -9.00
C LEU A 109 2.11 -8.27 -8.30
N LEU A 110 1.79 -7.70 -7.14
CA LEU A 110 0.54 -7.98 -6.44
C LEU A 110 -0.65 -7.43 -7.22
N LEU A 111 -0.56 -6.18 -7.66
CA LEU A 111 -1.62 -5.51 -8.44
C LEU A 111 -1.92 -6.25 -9.75
N ALA A 112 -0.88 -6.73 -10.44
CA ALA A 112 -0.99 -7.46 -11.70
C ALA A 112 -1.79 -8.77 -11.61
N ARG A 113 -2.00 -9.32 -10.41
CA ARG A 113 -2.83 -10.52 -10.19
C ARG A 113 -4.33 -10.21 -10.26
N ALA A 114 -4.73 -8.96 -10.01
CA ALA A 114 -6.13 -8.56 -9.96
C ALA A 114 -6.59 -7.87 -11.27
N ALA A 115 -5.73 -7.06 -11.87
CA ALA A 115 -6.01 -6.36 -13.13
C ALA A 115 -4.71 -6.01 -13.85
N PRO A 116 -4.72 -5.60 -15.15
CA PRO A 116 -3.52 -5.13 -15.82
C PRO A 116 -2.81 -4.05 -15.00
N ALA A 117 -1.50 -4.21 -14.78
CA ALA A 117 -0.69 -3.25 -14.04
C ALA A 117 0.44 -2.72 -14.93
N ILE A 118 0.58 -1.40 -14.99
CA ILE A 118 1.64 -0.69 -15.70
C ILE A 118 2.58 -0.04 -14.69
N VAL A 119 3.88 -0.29 -14.82
CA VAL A 119 4.91 0.47 -14.13
C VAL A 119 5.43 1.54 -15.08
N ALA A 120 5.44 2.80 -14.65
CA ALA A 120 5.98 3.91 -15.44
C ALA A 120 6.39 5.09 -14.57
N ARG A 121 7.67 5.47 -14.55
CA ARG A 121 8.15 6.67 -13.82
C ARG A 121 7.51 7.94 -14.36
N ASP A 122 7.32 8.00 -15.67
CA ASP A 122 6.45 8.98 -16.32
C ASP A 122 4.99 8.50 -16.22
N ARG A 123 4.19 9.24 -15.44
CA ARG A 123 2.78 8.89 -15.21
C ARG A 123 1.88 9.18 -16.39
N VAL A 124 2.25 10.12 -17.25
CA VAL A 124 1.46 10.45 -18.43
C VAL A 124 1.60 9.32 -19.44
N ALA A 125 2.84 8.93 -19.75
CA ALA A 125 3.12 7.78 -20.61
C ALA A 125 2.52 6.48 -20.03
N GLY A 126 2.59 6.30 -18.71
CA GLY A 126 1.96 5.16 -18.05
C GLY A 126 0.44 5.11 -18.19
N ALA A 127 -0.24 6.25 -18.05
CA ALA A 127 -1.70 6.32 -18.24
C ALA A 127 -2.11 6.08 -19.70
N GLN A 128 -1.31 6.54 -20.67
CA GLN A 128 -1.49 6.22 -22.08
C GLN A 128 -1.37 4.72 -22.33
N ALA A 129 -0.32 4.08 -21.79
CA ALA A 129 -0.15 2.63 -21.88
C ALA A 129 -1.31 1.85 -21.22
N CYS A 130 -1.87 2.33 -20.11
CA CYS A 130 -3.09 1.75 -19.53
C CYS A 130 -4.27 1.81 -20.51
N ARG A 131 -4.47 2.97 -21.16
CA ARG A 131 -5.56 3.15 -22.14
C ARG A 131 -5.39 2.25 -23.36
N GLU A 132 -4.17 2.17 -23.90
CA GLU A 132 -3.83 1.28 -25.02
C GLU A 132 -4.04 -0.20 -24.67
N ALA A 133 -3.85 -0.56 -23.40
CA ALA A 133 -4.16 -1.89 -22.87
C ALA A 133 -5.67 -2.15 -22.65
N GLY A 134 -6.54 -1.21 -23.03
CA GLY A 134 -8.00 -1.34 -22.98
C GLY A 134 -8.67 -0.80 -21.71
N ALA A 135 -7.95 -0.07 -20.87
CA ALA A 135 -8.52 0.50 -19.65
C ALA A 135 -9.45 1.70 -19.96
N ASP A 136 -10.57 1.76 -19.26
CA ASP A 136 -11.44 2.95 -19.20
C ASP A 136 -11.30 3.73 -17.90
N VAL A 137 -10.60 3.19 -16.90
CA VAL A 137 -10.23 3.89 -15.67
C VAL A 137 -8.85 3.45 -15.18
N VAL A 138 -8.04 4.41 -14.73
CA VAL A 138 -6.73 4.14 -14.14
C VAL A 138 -6.81 4.21 -12.62
N VAL A 139 -6.38 3.14 -11.94
CA VAL A 139 -6.17 3.14 -10.48
C VAL A 139 -4.69 3.39 -10.21
N MET A 140 -4.36 4.62 -9.80
CA MET A 140 -2.98 5.05 -9.58
C MET A 140 -2.56 4.79 -8.13
N ASP A 141 -1.63 3.87 -7.93
CA ASP A 141 -1.10 3.52 -6.61
C ASP A 141 0.05 4.45 -6.20
N ASP A 142 -0.02 4.95 -4.96
CA ASP A 142 0.88 5.91 -4.32
C ASP A 142 1.13 7.20 -5.12
N GLY A 143 0.07 7.73 -5.74
CA GLY A 143 0.15 8.85 -6.68
C GLY A 143 -0.08 10.27 -6.12
N LEU A 144 -0.42 10.44 -4.84
CA LEU A 144 -0.92 11.72 -4.32
C LEU A 144 0.07 12.89 -4.49
N GLN A 145 1.37 12.64 -4.29
CA GLN A 145 2.41 13.67 -4.43
C GLN A 145 2.95 13.81 -5.86
N ASN A 146 2.50 12.98 -6.81
CA ASN A 146 2.85 13.13 -8.22
C ASN A 146 1.94 14.20 -8.85
N PRO A 147 2.48 15.31 -9.37
CA PRO A 147 1.66 16.34 -9.98
C PRO A 147 1.40 16.11 -11.48
N SER A 148 2.19 15.26 -12.14
CA SER A 148 2.29 15.23 -13.61
C SER A 148 1.03 14.74 -14.30
N LEU A 149 0.15 14.04 -13.59
CA LEU A 149 -1.13 13.54 -14.12
C LEU A 149 -2.28 14.07 -13.26
N ALA A 150 -3.27 14.68 -13.91
CA ALA A 150 -4.50 15.12 -13.24
C ALA A 150 -5.28 13.90 -12.71
N LYS A 151 -5.92 14.07 -11.56
CA LYS A 151 -6.63 12.99 -10.84
C LYS A 151 -8.10 13.36 -10.82
N THR A 152 -8.94 12.47 -11.34
CA THR A 152 -10.39 12.64 -11.30
C THR A 152 -10.92 12.46 -9.89
N LEU A 153 -10.41 11.42 -9.21
CA LEU A 153 -10.71 11.13 -7.81
C LEU A 153 -9.40 10.82 -7.08
N ALA A 154 -9.30 11.21 -5.81
CA ALA A 154 -8.10 11.00 -5.02
C ALA A 154 -8.50 10.66 -3.59
N ILE A 155 -8.09 9.47 -3.14
CA ILE A 155 -8.43 8.89 -1.84
C ILE A 155 -7.16 8.85 -1.02
N ALA A 156 -7.15 9.54 0.11
CA ALA A 156 -6.05 9.45 1.07
C ALA A 156 -6.32 8.34 2.09
N VAL A 157 -5.40 7.40 2.16
CA VAL A 157 -5.44 6.25 3.05
C VAL A 157 -4.52 6.50 4.25
N PHE A 158 -5.03 6.25 5.45
CA PHE A 158 -4.29 6.40 6.70
C PHE A 158 -4.39 5.13 7.55
N ASP A 159 -3.31 4.80 8.25
CA ASP A 159 -3.34 3.79 9.31
C ASP A 159 -3.95 4.42 10.57
N GLY A 160 -5.00 3.81 11.11
CA GLY A 160 -5.76 4.33 12.25
C GLY A 160 -4.96 4.46 13.54
N ALA A 161 -3.92 3.65 13.72
CA ALA A 161 -3.09 3.67 14.92
C ALA A 161 -2.13 4.87 14.95
N VAL A 162 -1.72 5.39 13.79
CA VAL A 162 -0.70 6.45 13.70
C VAL A 162 -1.18 7.74 13.03
N GLY A 163 -2.23 7.70 12.21
CA GLY A 163 -2.80 8.88 11.54
C GLY A 163 -1.74 9.67 10.75
N LEU A 164 -1.60 10.96 11.08
CA LEU A 164 -0.61 11.89 10.50
C LEU A 164 0.75 11.89 11.24
N GLY A 165 0.90 11.08 12.29
CA GLY A 165 2.02 11.17 13.23
C GLY A 165 2.07 12.52 13.93
N ASN A 166 3.27 13.10 14.08
CA ASN A 166 3.48 14.40 14.71
C ASN A 166 3.08 15.61 13.84
N GLY A 167 2.50 15.38 12.65
CA GLY A 167 2.05 16.45 11.75
C GLY A 167 3.18 17.25 11.08
N GLN A 168 4.45 16.86 11.26
CA GLN A 168 5.59 17.54 10.66
C GLN A 168 5.99 16.90 9.33
N VAL A 169 6.57 17.72 8.46
CA VAL A 169 7.13 17.28 7.18
C VAL A 169 8.47 16.59 7.40
N PHE A 170 8.80 15.64 6.53
CA PHE A 170 10.12 15.01 6.49
C PHE A 170 11.24 16.07 6.42
N PRO A 171 12.34 15.93 7.18
CA PRO A 171 12.69 14.83 8.08
C PRO A 171 12.20 14.95 9.54
N ALA A 172 11.62 16.09 9.98
CA ALA A 172 11.14 16.26 11.35
C ALA A 172 9.88 15.43 11.67
N GLY A 173 9.15 14.99 10.66
CA GLY A 173 8.00 14.11 10.80
C GLY A 173 7.77 13.22 9.58
N PRO A 174 6.67 12.44 9.59
CA PRO A 174 6.41 11.46 8.56
C PRO A 174 5.78 12.07 7.31
N LEU A 175 5.30 13.33 7.31
CA LEU A 175 4.57 13.86 6.16
C LEU A 175 5.49 14.06 4.94
N ARG A 176 5.02 13.62 3.77
CA ARG A 176 5.71 13.75 2.48
C ARG A 176 5.63 15.17 1.89
N ALA A 177 4.69 15.97 2.36
CA ALA A 177 4.46 17.37 2.00
C ALA A 177 3.61 18.05 3.08
N PRO A 178 3.50 19.39 3.11
CA PRO A 178 2.64 20.08 4.06
C PRO A 178 1.19 19.59 4.00
N ALA A 179 0.59 19.25 5.15
CA ALA A 179 -0.74 18.62 5.21
C ALA A 179 -1.82 19.42 4.47
N GLU A 180 -1.89 20.73 4.68
CA GLU A 180 -2.91 21.60 4.08
C GLU A 180 -2.91 21.55 2.54
N GLY A 181 -1.72 21.53 1.93
CA GLY A 181 -1.59 21.41 0.47
C GLY A 181 -2.02 20.05 -0.06
N GLN A 182 -1.96 19.01 0.77
CA GLN A 182 -2.41 17.66 0.42
C GLN A 182 -3.93 17.51 0.61
N TRP A 183 -4.51 18.05 1.69
CA TRP A 183 -5.95 18.04 1.96
C TRP A 183 -6.77 18.63 0.81
N ARG A 184 -6.27 19.71 0.18
CA ARG A 184 -6.94 20.37 -0.96
C ARG A 184 -6.99 19.55 -2.25
N ARG A 185 -6.36 18.38 -2.28
CA ARG A 185 -6.20 17.56 -3.50
C ARG A 185 -6.87 16.20 -3.41
N ILE A 186 -7.49 15.95 -2.29
CA ILE A 186 -8.18 14.70 -2.04
C ILE A 186 -9.67 14.94 -2.02
N HIS A 187 -10.39 13.90 -2.36
CA HIS A 187 -11.84 13.89 -2.50
C HIS A 187 -12.48 12.98 -1.46
N ALA A 188 -11.69 12.11 -0.82
CA ALA A 188 -12.13 11.27 0.29
C ALA A 188 -10.95 10.82 1.14
N VAL A 189 -11.27 10.39 2.36
CA VAL A 189 -10.36 9.75 3.30
C VAL A 189 -10.83 8.35 3.59
N LEU A 190 -9.88 7.41 3.64
CA LEU A 190 -10.07 6.06 4.16
C LEU A 190 -9.11 5.85 5.33
N VAL A 191 -9.65 5.59 6.52
CA VAL A 191 -8.85 5.16 7.67
C VAL A 191 -8.95 3.66 7.85
N ILE A 192 -7.80 3.00 7.87
CA ILE A 192 -7.68 1.56 8.00
C ILE A 192 -7.26 1.22 9.44
N GLY A 193 -8.13 0.49 10.13
CA GLY A 193 -7.97 0.11 11.53
C GLY A 193 -8.38 1.22 12.50
N GLU A 194 -8.27 0.90 13.79
CA GLU A 194 -8.70 1.77 14.87
C GLU A 194 -7.55 2.54 15.52
N GLY A 195 -7.90 3.66 16.17
CA GLY A 195 -6.99 4.45 16.98
C GLY A 195 -7.39 5.92 17.06
N ALA A 196 -7.06 6.58 18.18
CA ALA A 196 -7.32 8.00 18.36
C ALA A 196 -6.69 8.88 17.25
N PRO A 197 -5.46 8.62 16.76
CA PRO A 197 -4.91 9.38 15.64
C PRO A 197 -5.74 9.26 14.36
N GLY A 198 -6.21 8.06 14.00
CA GLY A 198 -7.11 7.84 12.87
C GLY A 198 -8.46 8.53 13.05
N ALA A 199 -9.03 8.48 14.25
CA ALA A 199 -10.27 9.17 14.57
C ALA A 199 -10.15 10.70 14.37
N ARG A 200 -9.00 11.30 14.72
CA ARG A 200 -8.73 12.73 14.45
C ARG A 200 -8.67 13.02 12.96
N VAL A 201 -8.07 12.14 12.15
CA VAL A 201 -8.04 12.29 10.69
C VAL A 201 -9.46 12.24 10.10
N LEU A 202 -10.31 11.33 10.59
CA LEU A 202 -11.72 11.28 10.17
C LEU A 202 -12.50 12.53 10.57
N ALA A 203 -12.27 13.05 11.78
CA ALA A 203 -12.89 14.28 12.25
C ALA A 203 -12.48 15.48 11.38
N GLU A 204 -11.19 15.61 11.06
CA GLU A 204 -10.67 16.65 10.17
C GLU A 204 -11.26 16.55 8.76
N ALA A 205 -11.35 15.33 8.20
CA ALA A 205 -11.97 15.10 6.90
C ALA A 205 -13.42 15.57 6.87
N ARG A 206 -14.21 15.22 7.90
CA ARG A 206 -15.61 15.66 8.04
C ARG A 206 -15.74 17.17 8.19
N ALA A 207 -14.88 17.79 8.99
CA ALA A 207 -14.84 19.25 9.15
C ALA A 207 -14.56 19.98 7.82
N ARG A 208 -13.85 19.32 6.90
CA ARG A 208 -13.59 19.80 5.54
C ARG A 208 -14.67 19.42 4.52
N GLY A 209 -15.75 18.76 4.94
CA GLY A 209 -16.81 18.29 4.05
C GLY A 209 -16.40 17.13 3.15
N LEU A 210 -15.34 16.39 3.49
CA LEU A 210 -14.89 15.23 2.74
C LEU A 210 -15.55 13.94 3.27
N PRO A 211 -15.93 13.01 2.38
CA PRO A 211 -16.24 11.63 2.77
C PRO A 211 -15.13 11.02 3.62
N ALA A 212 -15.52 10.49 4.78
CA ALA A 212 -14.63 9.92 5.78
C ALA A 212 -15.03 8.46 6.03
N LEU A 213 -14.32 7.55 5.36
CA LEU A 213 -14.61 6.13 5.30
C LEU A 213 -13.74 5.35 6.29
N ARG A 214 -14.28 4.23 6.79
CA ARG A 214 -13.55 3.29 7.62
C ARG A 214 -13.40 1.93 6.94
N GLY A 215 -12.32 1.26 7.30
CA GLY A 215 -12.13 -0.14 6.96
C GLY A 215 -11.11 -0.79 7.86
N ARG A 216 -10.97 -2.10 7.72
CA ARG A 216 -9.95 -2.89 8.41
C ARG A 216 -9.31 -3.85 7.43
N LEU A 217 -8.03 -4.13 7.64
CA LEU A 217 -7.41 -5.28 6.98
C LEU A 217 -7.86 -6.54 7.70
N ALA A 218 -8.47 -7.45 6.96
CA ALA A 218 -8.89 -8.75 7.45
C ALA A 218 -8.18 -9.84 6.63
N PRO A 219 -7.85 -10.99 7.24
CA PRO A 219 -7.39 -12.14 6.47
C PRO A 219 -8.47 -12.56 5.48
N ASP A 220 -8.07 -12.99 4.28
CA ASP A 220 -8.99 -13.60 3.32
C ASP A 220 -9.70 -14.82 3.96
N PRO A 221 -11.04 -14.86 4.01
CA PRO A 221 -11.77 -15.92 4.72
C PRO A 221 -11.46 -17.32 4.19
N ALA A 222 -11.30 -17.49 2.89
CA ALA A 222 -11.03 -18.79 2.29
C ALA A 222 -9.60 -19.27 2.63
N ALA A 223 -8.62 -18.37 2.62
CA ALA A 223 -7.26 -18.68 3.06
C ALA A 223 -7.17 -18.95 4.56
N ALA A 224 -7.89 -18.17 5.37
CA ALA A 224 -7.99 -18.38 6.81
C ALA A 224 -8.54 -19.78 7.12
N GLU A 225 -9.61 -20.19 6.45
CA GLU A 225 -10.21 -21.51 6.67
C GLU A 225 -9.24 -22.66 6.30
N ARG A 226 -8.49 -22.52 5.19
CA ARG A 226 -7.49 -23.52 4.79
C ARG A 226 -6.35 -23.68 5.79
N LEU A 227 -6.09 -22.67 6.62
CA LEU A 227 -5.01 -22.68 7.62
C LEU A 227 -5.48 -23.12 9.01
N ARG A 228 -6.79 -23.17 9.26
CA ARG A 228 -7.34 -23.52 10.56
C ARG A 228 -6.90 -24.92 10.99
N GLY A 229 -6.35 -25.04 12.20
CA GLY A 229 -5.85 -26.28 12.79
C GLY A 229 -4.58 -26.84 12.13
N ARG A 230 -4.04 -26.19 11.10
CA ARG A 230 -2.83 -26.67 10.41
C ARG A 230 -1.59 -26.28 11.22
N PRO A 231 -0.62 -27.21 11.42
CA PRO A 231 0.66 -26.87 11.98
C PRO A 231 1.48 -26.07 10.97
N VAL A 232 1.92 -24.87 11.33
CA VAL A 232 2.59 -23.95 10.41
C VAL A 232 3.96 -23.50 10.91
N LEU A 233 4.89 -23.39 9.95
CA LEU A 233 6.10 -22.56 10.07
C LEU A 233 5.81 -21.27 9.31
N ALA A 234 5.71 -20.15 10.03
CA ALA A 234 5.46 -18.86 9.41
C ALA A 234 6.75 -18.06 9.25
N PHE A 235 6.87 -17.30 8.18
CA PHE A 235 7.90 -16.29 8.05
C PHE A 235 7.41 -15.05 7.35
N ALA A 236 7.99 -13.89 7.67
CA ALA A 236 7.61 -12.64 7.02
C ALA A 236 8.74 -11.61 7.02
N GLY A 237 8.96 -10.97 5.86
CA GLY A 237 9.90 -9.87 5.62
C GLY A 237 9.15 -8.56 5.36
N ILE A 238 8.24 -8.21 6.27
CA ILE A 238 7.40 -7.00 6.21
C ILE A 238 7.69 -6.06 7.39
N GLY A 239 7.23 -4.81 7.32
CA GLY A 239 7.48 -3.81 8.38
C GLY A 239 7.00 -4.18 9.80
N ARG A 240 5.99 -5.06 9.94
CA ARG A 240 5.50 -5.57 11.24
C ARG A 240 5.20 -7.08 11.18
N PRO A 241 6.23 -7.95 11.20
CA PRO A 241 6.07 -9.41 11.10
C PRO A 241 5.20 -9.98 12.23
N ASP A 242 5.32 -9.43 13.44
CA ASP A 242 4.55 -9.90 14.61
C ASP A 242 3.04 -9.80 14.40
N LYS A 243 2.55 -8.76 13.71
CA LYS A 243 1.12 -8.64 13.39
C LYS A 243 0.66 -9.82 12.53
N PHE A 244 1.47 -10.24 11.55
CA PHE A 244 1.15 -11.37 10.70
C PHE A 244 1.09 -12.69 11.49
N PHE A 245 2.06 -12.92 12.38
CA PHE A 245 2.06 -14.10 13.25
C PHE A 245 0.87 -14.12 14.21
N THR A 246 0.50 -12.98 14.78
CA THR A 246 -0.72 -12.85 15.59
C THR A 246 -1.96 -13.18 14.77
N THR A 247 -2.10 -12.63 13.57
CA THR A 247 -3.24 -12.93 12.68
C THR A 247 -3.33 -14.41 12.34
N LEU A 248 -2.20 -15.11 12.12
CA LEU A 248 -2.21 -16.56 11.91
C LEU A 248 -2.80 -17.34 13.09
N ARG A 249 -2.45 -16.95 14.32
CA ARG A 249 -3.05 -17.55 15.53
C ARG A 249 -4.53 -17.23 15.65
N GLU A 250 -4.93 -15.99 15.35
CA GLU A 250 -6.33 -15.53 15.41
C GLU A 250 -7.23 -16.27 14.41
N VAL A 251 -6.73 -16.62 13.22
CA VAL A 251 -7.48 -17.46 12.26
C VAL A 251 -7.46 -18.96 12.61
N GLY A 252 -6.83 -19.32 13.73
CA GLY A 252 -6.80 -20.68 14.26
C GLY A 252 -5.71 -21.58 13.66
N ALA A 253 -4.66 -21.04 13.04
CA ALA A 253 -3.51 -21.85 12.64
C ALA A 253 -2.68 -22.27 13.88
N ASP A 254 -2.18 -23.51 13.89
CA ASP A 254 -1.26 -24.02 14.91
C ASP A 254 0.17 -23.53 14.60
N LEU A 255 0.47 -22.29 15.00
CA LEU A 255 1.75 -21.64 14.74
C LEU A 255 2.85 -22.20 15.65
N ARG A 256 3.63 -23.17 15.12
CA ARG A 256 4.69 -23.87 15.86
C ARG A 256 6.05 -23.19 15.78
N GLU A 257 6.32 -22.49 14.69
CA GLU A 257 7.60 -21.81 14.45
C GLU A 257 7.35 -20.51 13.68
N SER A 258 8.06 -19.43 14.02
CA SER A 258 7.94 -18.13 13.35
C SER A 258 9.29 -17.47 13.12
N ARG A 259 9.53 -16.93 11.92
CA ARG A 259 10.79 -16.25 11.55
C ARG A 259 10.54 -14.86 10.98
N ALA A 260 10.96 -13.84 11.70
CA ALA A 260 10.91 -12.46 11.24
C ALA A 260 12.16 -12.12 10.41
N PHE A 261 11.94 -11.48 9.26
CA PHE A 261 12.97 -10.93 8.40
C PHE A 261 12.81 -9.41 8.29
N PRO A 262 13.86 -8.67 7.89
CA PRO A 262 13.76 -7.24 7.60
C PRO A 262 12.67 -6.91 6.57
N ASP A 263 12.10 -5.70 6.63
CA ASP A 263 11.12 -5.27 5.61
C ASP A 263 11.77 -5.24 4.22
N HIS A 264 11.04 -5.76 3.23
CA HIS A 264 11.55 -5.99 1.87
C HIS A 264 12.77 -6.91 1.81
N HIS A 265 12.88 -7.90 2.72
CA HIS A 265 13.96 -8.88 2.69
C HIS A 265 14.06 -9.57 1.33
N ALA A 266 15.28 -9.60 0.79
CA ALA A 266 15.61 -10.33 -0.43
C ALA A 266 16.05 -11.74 -0.04
N PHE A 267 15.10 -12.68 -0.04
CA PHE A 267 15.36 -14.07 0.31
C PHE A 267 16.39 -14.69 -0.63
N THR A 268 17.42 -15.30 -0.06
CA THR A 268 18.40 -16.11 -0.78
C THR A 268 17.88 -17.53 -0.99
N GLU A 269 18.41 -18.24 -1.99
CA GLU A 269 18.06 -19.65 -2.23
C GLU A 269 18.35 -20.51 -1.00
N ALA A 270 19.52 -20.31 -0.36
CA ALA A 270 19.88 -21.01 0.87
C ALA A 270 18.89 -20.77 2.02
N GLU A 271 18.38 -19.55 2.19
CA GLU A 271 17.35 -19.26 3.20
C GLU A 271 16.03 -19.96 2.87
N THR A 272 15.60 -19.93 1.60
CA THR A 272 14.35 -20.58 1.19
C THR A 272 14.43 -22.10 1.30
N ASP A 273 15.58 -22.69 0.98
CA ASP A 273 15.84 -24.12 1.09
C ASP A 273 15.86 -24.55 2.56
N ALA A 274 16.50 -23.75 3.43
CA ALA A 274 16.51 -24.00 4.87
C ALA A 274 15.10 -23.94 5.48
N LEU A 275 14.27 -22.97 5.05
CA LEU A 275 12.86 -22.88 5.46
C LEU A 275 12.06 -24.10 5.00
N ALA A 276 12.21 -24.50 3.73
CA ALA A 276 11.50 -25.65 3.15
C ALA A 276 11.93 -26.98 3.79
N ALA A 277 13.23 -27.18 4.00
CA ALA A 277 13.79 -28.37 4.64
C ALA A 277 13.31 -28.50 6.09
N GLU A 278 13.24 -27.38 6.82
CA GLU A 278 12.72 -27.39 8.18
C GLU A 278 11.23 -27.68 8.25
N ALA A 279 10.43 -27.03 7.39
CA ALA A 279 9.01 -27.29 7.28
C ALA A 279 8.75 -28.78 6.98
N THR A 280 9.50 -29.36 6.04
CA THR A 280 9.40 -30.79 5.69
C THR A 280 9.78 -31.69 6.87
N ARG A 281 10.94 -31.45 7.50
CA ARG A 281 11.45 -32.26 8.61
C ARG A 281 10.52 -32.28 9.82
N ARG A 282 9.78 -31.19 10.05
CA ARG A 282 8.88 -31.04 11.20
C ARG A 282 7.40 -31.25 10.85
N ASP A 283 7.10 -31.65 9.61
CA ASP A 283 5.74 -31.79 9.07
C ASP A 283 4.88 -30.53 9.29
N LEU A 284 5.44 -29.37 8.92
CA LEU A 284 4.80 -28.07 9.03
C LEU A 284 4.47 -27.53 7.65
N LEU A 285 3.32 -26.87 7.54
CA LEU A 285 2.99 -26.07 6.36
C LEU A 285 3.78 -24.76 6.40
N LEU A 286 4.54 -24.48 5.34
CA LEU A 286 5.28 -23.24 5.20
C LEU A 286 4.31 -22.11 4.79
N VAL A 287 4.25 -21.03 5.59
CA VAL A 287 3.30 -19.92 5.39
C VAL A 287 4.01 -18.55 5.40
N THR A 288 3.61 -17.66 4.48
CA THR A 288 4.15 -16.29 4.40
C THR A 288 3.11 -15.27 3.94
N THR A 289 3.50 -14.01 3.80
CA THR A 289 2.64 -12.93 3.30
C THR A 289 2.62 -12.93 1.77
N GLU A 290 1.59 -12.35 1.14
CA GLU A 290 1.61 -12.17 -0.32
C GLU A 290 2.76 -11.26 -0.77
N LYS A 291 3.07 -10.23 0.03
CA LYS A 291 4.17 -9.31 -0.23
C LYS A 291 5.53 -10.01 -0.22
N ASP A 292 5.71 -11.03 0.61
CA ASP A 292 6.91 -11.88 0.58
C ASP A 292 6.87 -12.87 -0.58
N ARG A 293 5.70 -13.45 -0.90
CA ARG A 293 5.56 -14.44 -2.00
C ARG A 293 6.09 -13.94 -3.33
N VAL A 294 5.92 -12.66 -3.65
CA VAL A 294 6.41 -12.09 -4.92
C VAL A 294 7.94 -11.95 -4.98
N ARG A 295 8.64 -12.07 -3.85
CA ARG A 295 10.12 -12.09 -3.76
C ARG A 295 10.70 -13.50 -3.67
N LEU A 296 9.86 -14.53 -3.58
CA LEU A 296 10.30 -15.91 -3.42
C LEU A 296 10.37 -16.64 -4.78
N PRO A 297 11.22 -17.66 -4.92
CA PRO A 297 11.21 -18.53 -6.09
C PRO A 297 9.82 -19.10 -6.35
N ALA A 298 9.38 -19.12 -7.61
CA ALA A 298 8.06 -19.64 -7.99
C ALA A 298 7.87 -21.10 -7.54
N ALA A 299 8.94 -21.90 -7.63
CA ALA A 299 8.96 -23.32 -7.27
C ALA A 299 8.86 -23.61 -5.77
N LEU A 300 9.10 -22.65 -4.89
CA LEU A 300 9.02 -22.85 -3.44
C LEU A 300 7.55 -23.15 -3.04
N PRO A 301 7.24 -24.34 -2.47
CA PRO A 301 5.89 -24.67 -2.02
C PRO A 301 5.57 -23.93 -0.72
N VAL A 302 5.04 -22.72 -0.85
CA VAL A 302 4.64 -21.86 0.27
C VAL A 302 3.19 -21.41 0.13
N THR A 303 2.45 -21.46 1.24
CA THR A 303 1.08 -20.94 1.32
C THR A 303 1.11 -19.49 1.77
N THR A 304 0.18 -18.68 1.26
CA THR A 304 0.01 -17.30 1.70
C THR A 304 -1.28 -17.12 2.48
N LEU A 305 -1.28 -16.19 3.44
CA LEU A 305 -2.49 -15.61 4.00
C LEU A 305 -2.66 -14.19 3.45
N PRO A 306 -3.49 -14.01 2.39
CA PRO A 306 -3.84 -12.70 1.86
C PRO A 306 -4.54 -11.84 2.90
N VAL A 307 -4.34 -10.53 2.80
CA VAL A 307 -5.11 -9.55 3.57
C VAL A 307 -5.96 -8.72 2.62
N VAL A 308 -7.25 -8.67 2.90
CA VAL A 308 -8.23 -7.91 2.14
C VAL A 308 -8.69 -6.70 2.94
N LEU A 309 -9.01 -5.62 2.24
CA LEU A 309 -9.65 -4.47 2.87
C LEU A 309 -11.15 -4.77 3.03
N ALA A 310 -11.60 -4.91 4.27
CA ALA A 310 -13.01 -4.93 4.62
C ALA A 310 -13.45 -3.50 4.93
N LEU A 311 -14.25 -2.91 4.05
CA LEU A 311 -14.85 -1.59 4.23
C LEU A 311 -16.05 -1.68 5.17
N GLU A 312 -16.21 -0.68 6.04
CA GLU A 312 -17.43 -0.55 6.85
C GLU A 312 -18.57 0.03 6.00
N GLU A 313 -18.26 0.98 5.11
CA GLU A 313 -19.23 1.62 4.22
C GLU A 313 -18.90 1.38 2.72
N PRO A 314 -18.98 0.14 2.19
CA PRO A 314 -18.61 -0.17 0.80
C PRO A 314 -19.44 0.62 -0.22
N GLU A 315 -20.72 0.83 0.05
CA GLU A 315 -21.61 1.61 -0.83
C GLU A 315 -21.23 3.10 -0.90
N ALA A 316 -20.70 3.67 0.18
CA ALA A 316 -20.24 5.05 0.18
C ALA A 316 -19.02 5.21 -0.75
N LEU A 317 -18.08 4.26 -0.70
CA LEU A 317 -16.95 4.26 -1.64
C LEU A 317 -17.42 4.00 -3.08
N ALA A 318 -18.32 3.04 -3.29
CA ALA A 318 -18.88 2.77 -4.61
C ALA A 318 -19.59 4.00 -5.18
N GLY A 319 -20.33 4.75 -4.36
CA GLY A 319 -20.97 6.00 -4.74
C GLY A 319 -20.00 7.06 -5.27
N LEU A 320 -18.80 7.17 -4.69
CA LEU A 320 -17.75 8.08 -5.17
C LEU A 320 -17.14 7.63 -6.51
N LEU A 321 -17.22 6.34 -6.82
CA LEU A 321 -16.68 5.75 -8.04
C LEU A 321 -17.72 5.72 -9.19
N ARG A 322 -19.01 5.92 -8.89
CA ARG A 322 -20.07 5.98 -9.90
C ARG A 322 -19.91 7.25 -10.76
N GLY A 323 -20.07 7.09 -12.07
CA GLY A 323 -20.00 8.21 -13.02
C GLY A 323 -18.59 8.64 -13.43
N LEU A 324 -17.57 7.85 -13.05
CA LEU A 324 -16.25 7.91 -13.67
C LEU A 324 -16.30 7.35 -15.10
#